data_AF-U9SU99-F1
#
_entry.id   AF-U9SU99-F1
#
_cell.length_a   1.000
_cell.length_b   1.000
_cell.length_c   1.000
_cell.angle_alpha   90.00
_cell.angle_beta   90.00
_cell.angle_gamma   90.00
#
_symmetry.space_group_name_H-M   'P 1'
#
loop_
_entity.id
_entity.type
_entity.pdbx_description
1 polymer ?
#
loop_
_entity_poly.entity_id
_entity_poly.type
_entity_poly.pdbx_seq_one_letter_code
_entity_poly.pdbx_strand_id
1 'polypeptide(L)'
;MENFRYTLPLKFLVAIFGPFLLISLIIANCCFGSTISKHGLQKILMWLLLLWIIIAILYTHYTWNEMNNIPFFCPSTYEYMFAENRIACQIRTANLLSMWSFLLLSILWVQFLCADWIDENLVITNKLVNDE
;
A
#
# COMPACT_ATOMS: atom_id res chain seq x y z
N MET A 1 17.97 9.64 -22.41
CA MET A 1 16.55 9.22 -22.54
C MET A 1 16.32 7.72 -22.35
N GLU A 2 17.31 6.92 -21.96
CA GLU A 2 17.14 5.46 -21.74
C GLU A 2 16.81 5.06 -20.30
N ASN A 3 17.22 5.84 -19.29
CA ASN A 3 16.93 5.54 -17.87
C ASN A 3 15.45 5.70 -17.46
N PHE A 4 14.63 6.36 -18.26
CA PHE A 4 13.22 6.63 -17.95
C PHE A 4 12.30 5.43 -18.24
N ARG A 5 12.72 4.51 -19.11
CA ARG A 5 11.87 3.41 -19.59
C ARG A 5 11.84 2.20 -18.64
N TYR A 6 12.91 2.00 -17.85
CA TYR A 6 13.04 0.85 -16.93
C TYR A 6 12.59 1.16 -15.49
N THR A 7 12.51 2.44 -15.11
CA THR A 7 12.10 2.87 -13.76
C THR A 7 10.57 2.92 -13.59
N LEU A 8 9.82 3.14 -14.67
CA LEU A 8 8.36 3.14 -14.67
C LEU A 8 7.73 1.78 -14.29
N PRO A 9 8.10 0.63 -14.90
CA PRO A 9 7.51 -0.66 -14.56
C PRO A 9 7.85 -1.10 -13.13
N LEU A 10 9.05 -0.76 -12.63
CA LEU A 10 9.45 -1.07 -11.27
C LEU A 10 8.58 -0.34 -10.23
N LYS A 11 8.22 0.92 -10.48
CA LYS A 11 7.36 1.73 -9.59
C LYS A 11 5.94 1.17 -9.50
N PHE A 12 5.38 0.71 -10.62
CA PHE A 12 4.06 0.08 -10.65
C PHE A 12 4.07 -1.32 -10.01
N LEU A 13 5.10 -2.12 -10.29
CA LEU A 13 5.25 -3.44 -9.67
C LEU A 13 5.29 -3.35 -8.14
N VAL A 14 6.05 -2.38 -7.62
CA VAL A 14 6.16 -2.14 -6.18
C VAL A 14 4.82 -1.72 -5.58
N ALA A 15 4.10 -0.79 -6.21
CA ALA A 15 2.79 -0.32 -5.75
C ALA A 15 1.71 -1.43 -5.74
N ILE A 16 1.78 -2.38 -6.68
CA ILE A 16 0.79 -3.44 -6.87
C ILE A 16 1.11 -4.66 -5.99
N PHE A 17 2.39 -4.91 -5.68
CA PHE A 17 2.84 -6.12 -4.97
C PHE A 17 2.26 -6.24 -3.55
N GLY A 18 2.19 -5.13 -2.80
CA GLY A 18 1.63 -5.13 -1.44
C GLY A 18 0.13 -5.49 -1.39
N PRO A 19 -0.76 -4.81 -2.15
CA PRO A 19 -2.16 -5.20 -2.21
C PRO A 19 -2.35 -6.62 -2.78
N PHE A 20 -1.53 -7.05 -3.74
CA PHE A 20 -1.56 -8.45 -4.22
C PHE A 20 -1.20 -9.47 -3.14
N LEU A 21 -0.19 -9.20 -2.30
CA LEU A 21 0.19 -10.07 -1.19
C LEU A 21 -0.92 -10.18 -0.15
N LEU A 22 -1.56 -9.06 0.20
CA LEU A 22 -2.70 -9.04 1.11
C LEU A 22 -3.90 -9.82 0.55
N ILE A 23 -4.25 -9.58 -0.71
CA ILE A 23 -5.34 -10.32 -1.38
C ILE A 23 -5.02 -11.82 -1.44
N SER A 24 -3.77 -12.19 -1.73
CA SER A 24 -3.35 -13.60 -1.79
C SER A 24 -3.43 -14.28 -0.42
N LEU A 25 -3.09 -13.58 0.67
CA LEU A 25 -3.23 -14.09 2.03
C LEU A 25 -4.71 -14.28 2.41
N ILE A 26 -5.58 -13.34 2.03
CA ILE A 26 -7.04 -13.46 2.24
C ILE A 26 -7.59 -14.65 1.44
N ILE A 27 -7.20 -14.80 0.17
CA ILE A 27 -7.64 -15.92 -0.67
C ILE A 27 -7.12 -17.26 -0.14
N ALA A 28 -5.86 -17.34 0.32
CA ALA A 28 -5.31 -18.56 0.91
C ALA A 28 -6.07 -18.95 2.19
N ASN A 29 -6.46 -17.97 3.01
CA ASN A 29 -7.27 -18.21 4.19
C ASN A 29 -8.71 -18.66 3.82
N CYS A 30 -9.33 -18.05 2.80
CA CYS A 30 -10.70 -18.37 2.37
C CYS A 30 -10.83 -19.68 1.59
N CYS A 31 -9.90 -19.97 0.66
CA CYS A 31 -10.04 -21.08 -0.30
C CYS A 31 -9.30 -22.35 0.14
N PHE A 32 -8.25 -22.25 0.97
CA PHE A 32 -7.43 -23.40 1.35
C PHE A 32 -7.57 -23.82 2.81
N GLY A 33 -8.49 -23.20 3.57
CA GLY A 33 -8.79 -23.60 4.95
C GLY A 33 -7.57 -23.57 5.88
N SER A 34 -6.55 -22.77 5.55
CA SER A 34 -5.34 -22.69 6.35
C SER A 34 -5.63 -21.88 7.60
N THR A 35 -5.83 -22.55 8.74
CA THR A 35 -5.95 -21.93 10.07
C THR A 35 -4.61 -21.29 10.45
N ILE A 36 -4.34 -20.10 9.94
CA ILE A 36 -3.21 -19.29 10.37
C ILE A 36 -3.50 -18.85 11.81
N SER A 37 -2.68 -19.31 12.75
CA SER A 37 -2.78 -18.88 14.15
C SER A 37 -2.70 -17.35 14.24
N LYS A 38 -3.57 -16.73 15.07
CA LYS A 38 -3.57 -15.27 15.36
C LYS A 38 -2.15 -14.74 15.58
N HIS A 39 -1.34 -15.48 16.34
CA HIS A 39 0.03 -15.11 16.68
C HIS A 39 1.01 -15.20 15.49
N GLY A 40 0.72 -16.08 14.51
CA GLY A 40 1.44 -16.17 13.24
C GLY A 40 1.04 -15.04 12.29
N LEU A 41 -0.26 -14.76 12.19
CA LEU A 41 -0.82 -13.67 11.38
C LEU A 41 -0.26 -12.30 11.81
N GLN A 42 -0.24 -12.03 13.12
CA GLN A 42 0.33 -10.78 13.67
C GLN A 42 1.81 -10.60 13.32
N LYS A 43 2.62 -11.66 13.40
CA LYS A 43 4.04 -11.61 13.02
C LYS A 43 4.21 -11.33 11.53
N ILE A 44 3.43 -12.00 10.67
CA ILE A 44 3.47 -11.80 9.22
C ILE A 44 3.06 -10.36 8.87
N LEU A 45 1.96 -9.86 9.43
CA LEU A 45 1.49 -8.48 9.25
C LEU A 45 2.53 -7.45 9.70
N MET A 46 3.18 -7.67 10.85
CA MET A 46 4.23 -6.78 11.35
C MET A 46 5.44 -6.71 10.41
N TRP A 47 5.92 -7.84 9.92
CA TRP A 47 7.02 -7.88 8.94
C TRP A 47 6.63 -7.24 7.61
N LEU A 48 5.39 -7.49 7.15
CA LEU A 48 4.86 -6.89 5.93
C LEU A 48 4.75 -5.36 6.05
N LEU A 49 4.30 -4.86 7.20
CA LEU A 49 4.26 -3.43 7.51
C LEU A 49 5.66 -2.81 7.49
N LEU A 50 6.64 -3.43 8.13
CA LEU A 50 8.03 -2.95 8.13
C LEU A 50 8.59 -2.88 6.70
N LEU A 51 8.36 -3.92 5.90
CA LEU A 51 8.74 -3.92 4.49
C LEU A 51 8.05 -2.78 3.74
N TRP A 52 6.76 -2.54 3.99
CA TRP A 52 6.02 -1.46 3.35
C TRP A 52 6.53 -0.07 3.73
N ILE A 53 6.93 0.14 4.98
CA ILE A 53 7.55 1.40 5.42
C ILE A 53 8.83 1.66 4.62
N ILE A 54 9.70 0.65 4.51
CA ILE A 54 10.96 0.76 3.74
C ILE A 54 10.64 1.14 2.29
N ILE A 55 9.69 0.44 1.67
CA ILE A 55 9.32 0.70 0.29
C ILE A 55 8.71 2.10 0.12
N ALA A 56 7.82 2.55 1.02
CA ALA A 56 7.22 3.87 0.97
C ALA A 56 8.28 4.98 1.09
N ILE A 57 9.27 4.80 1.96
CA ILE A 57 10.41 5.72 2.10
C ILE A 57 11.24 5.75 0.82
N LEU A 58 11.63 4.58 0.29
CA LEU A 58 12.41 4.49 -0.95
C LEU A 58 11.65 5.12 -2.13
N TYR A 59 10.37 4.80 -2.27
CA TYR A 59 9.51 5.38 -3.31
C TYR A 59 9.44 6.90 -3.18
N THR A 60 9.24 7.42 -1.96
CA THR A 60 9.23 8.86 -1.69
C THR A 60 10.57 9.48 -2.09
N HIS A 61 11.69 8.89 -1.70
CA HIS A 61 13.03 9.39 -2.01
C HIS A 61 13.32 9.42 -3.52
N TYR A 62 13.06 8.33 -4.24
CA TYR A 62 13.30 8.25 -5.67
C TYR A 62 12.35 9.14 -6.49
N THR A 63 11.12 9.31 -6.03
CA THR A 63 10.15 10.14 -6.76
C THR A 63 10.29 11.62 -6.39
N TRP A 64 10.79 11.98 -5.20
CA TRP A 64 10.88 13.36 -4.71
C TRP A 64 11.41 14.34 -5.75
N ASN A 65 12.49 13.98 -6.44
CA ASN A 65 13.16 14.85 -7.40
C ASN A 65 12.92 14.48 -8.88
N GLU A 66 11.93 13.62 -9.16
CA GLU A 66 11.69 13.11 -10.52
C GLU A 66 11.22 14.20 -11.51
N MET A 67 10.55 15.24 -11.02
CA MET A 67 10.01 16.34 -11.84
C MET A 67 10.74 17.67 -11.62
N ASN A 68 11.95 17.64 -11.06
CA ASN A 68 12.79 18.82 -10.79
C ASN A 68 11.98 19.95 -10.12
N ASN A 69 11.80 21.09 -10.83
CA ASN A 69 11.21 22.33 -10.32
C ASN A 69 9.69 22.29 -10.10
N ILE A 70 9.00 21.21 -10.48
CA ILE A 70 7.54 21.13 -10.29
C ILE A 70 7.22 20.91 -8.80
N PRO A 71 6.41 21.79 -8.17
CA PRO A 71 6.04 21.65 -6.77
C PRO A 71 5.25 20.37 -6.51
N PHE A 72 5.47 19.75 -5.36
CA PHE A 72 4.89 18.45 -5.00
C PHE A 72 3.35 18.41 -5.02
N PHE A 73 2.68 19.52 -4.67
CA PHE A 73 1.21 19.60 -4.63
C PHE A 73 0.57 20.07 -5.95
N CYS A 74 1.37 20.21 -7.01
CA CYS A 74 0.91 20.58 -8.34
C CYS A 74 -0.03 21.81 -8.37
N PRO A 75 0.38 22.97 -7.82
CA PRO A 75 -0.48 24.14 -7.73
C PRO A 75 -0.83 24.66 -9.14
N SER A 76 -2.07 25.11 -9.33
CA SER A 76 -2.52 25.70 -10.60
C SER A 76 -1.77 26.98 -10.98
N THR A 77 -1.09 27.61 -10.02
CA THR A 77 -0.31 28.85 -10.22
C THR A 77 1.11 28.60 -10.75
N TYR A 78 1.56 27.36 -10.86
CA TYR A 78 2.87 27.04 -11.42
C TYR A 78 2.83 27.04 -12.95
N GLU A 79 3.85 27.62 -13.60
CA GLU A 79 3.97 27.62 -15.06
C GLU A 79 4.42 26.24 -15.56
N TYR A 80 3.45 25.41 -15.94
CA TYR A 80 3.70 24.15 -16.60
C TYR A 80 4.02 24.37 -18.07
N MET A 81 5.17 23.86 -18.51
CA MET A 81 5.59 23.91 -19.93
C MET A 81 4.56 23.25 -20.86
N PHE A 82 3.93 22.15 -20.40
CA PHE A 82 2.91 21.41 -21.13
C PHE A 82 1.80 20.95 -20.17
N ALA A 83 0.58 20.80 -20.67
CA ALA A 83 -0.55 20.26 -19.90
C ALA A 83 -0.26 18.84 -19.37
N GLU A 84 0.48 18.05 -20.13
CA GLU A 84 0.92 16.70 -19.76
C GLU A 84 1.78 16.69 -18.49
N ASN A 85 2.64 17.70 -18.29
CA ASN A 85 3.47 17.82 -17.08
C ASN A 85 2.61 18.03 -15.82
N ARG A 86 1.50 18.76 -15.95
CA ARG A 86 0.55 18.98 -14.85
C ARG A 86 -0.18 17.69 -14.49
N ILE A 87 -0.64 16.94 -15.50
CA ILE A 87 -1.30 15.64 -15.29
C ILE A 87 -0.32 14.64 -14.66
N ALA A 88 0.90 14.55 -15.18
CA ALA A 88 1.94 13.68 -14.63
C ALA A 88 2.24 14.01 -13.16
N CYS A 89 2.33 15.30 -12.82
CA CYS A 89 2.46 15.76 -11.44
C CYS A 89 1.31 15.25 -10.57
N GLN A 90 0.05 15.47 -10.97
CA GLN A 90 -1.11 15.06 -10.20
C GLN A 90 -1.17 13.54 -9.97
N ILE A 91 -0.84 12.75 -10.99
CA ILE A 91 -0.76 11.28 -10.88
C ILE A 91 0.29 10.87 -9.84
N ARG A 92 1.47 11.49 -9.87
CA ARG A 92 2.53 11.22 -8.89
C ARG A 92 2.09 11.56 -7.47
N THR A 93 1.48 12.73 -7.26
CA THR A 93 0.99 13.17 -5.95
C THR A 93 -0.11 12.23 -5.43
N ALA A 94 -1.06 11.86 -6.29
CA ALA A 94 -2.11 10.90 -5.95
C ALA A 94 -1.53 9.52 -5.60
N ASN A 95 -0.53 9.04 -6.32
CA ASN A 95 0.12 7.77 -6.02
C ASN A 95 0.87 7.80 -4.69
N LEU A 96 1.60 8.88 -4.39
CA LEU A 96 2.27 9.02 -3.11
C LEU A 96 1.26 9.06 -1.96
N LEU A 97 0.21 9.89 -2.08
CA LEU A 97 -0.87 9.95 -1.08
C LEU A 97 -1.54 8.60 -0.87
N SER A 98 -1.78 7.84 -1.95
CA SER A 98 -2.38 6.51 -1.87
C SER A 98 -1.49 5.52 -1.10
N MET A 99 -0.18 5.49 -1.38
CA MET A 99 0.77 4.65 -0.64
C MET A 99 0.80 4.99 0.85
N TRP A 100 0.93 6.26 1.20
CA TRP A 100 1.00 6.68 2.60
C TRP A 100 -0.34 6.49 3.33
N SER A 101 -1.47 6.73 2.66
CA SER A 101 -2.79 6.47 3.23
C SER A 101 -2.98 4.99 3.50
N PHE A 102 -2.59 4.13 2.57
CA PHE A 102 -2.62 2.68 2.75
C PHE A 102 -1.76 2.22 3.93
N LEU A 103 -0.54 2.76 4.05
CA LEU A 103 0.35 2.47 5.17
C LEU A 103 -0.27 2.88 6.51
N LEU A 104 -0.82 4.10 6.60
CA LEU A 104 -1.46 4.60 7.81
C LEU A 104 -2.67 3.76 8.22
N LEU A 105 -3.53 3.42 7.26
CA LEU A 105 -4.68 2.54 7.50
C LEU A 105 -4.24 1.15 7.95
N SER A 106 -3.17 0.60 7.36
CA SER A 106 -2.63 -0.70 7.75
C SER A 106 -2.04 -0.69 9.16
N ILE A 107 -1.37 0.40 9.55
CA ILE A 107 -0.89 0.60 10.93
C ILE A 107 -2.07 0.66 11.90
N LEU A 108 -3.08 1.48 11.61
CA LEU A 108 -4.28 1.58 12.45
C LEU A 108 -4.97 0.22 12.59
N TRP A 109 -5.08 -0.52 11.50
CA TRP A 109 -5.70 -1.85 11.50
C TRP A 109 -4.94 -2.83 12.41
N VAL A 110 -3.61 -2.88 12.32
CA VAL A 110 -2.79 -3.72 13.21
C VAL A 110 -2.90 -3.26 14.67
N GLN A 111 -2.96 -1.96 14.95
CA GLN A 111 -3.15 -1.46 16.31
C GLN A 111 -4.51 -1.88 16.88
N PHE A 112 -5.59 -1.76 16.10
CA PHE A 112 -6.91 -2.21 16.52
C PHE A 112 -6.99 -3.72 16.71
N LEU A 113 -6.29 -4.51 15.89
CA LEU A 113 -6.17 -5.96 16.06
C LEU A 113 -5.42 -6.31 17.35
N CYS A 114 -4.27 -5.65 17.62
CA CYS A 114 -3.49 -5.86 18.85
C CYS A 114 -4.23 -5.44 20.12
N ALA A 115 -5.11 -4.46 20.02
CA ALA A 115 -5.92 -3.99 21.14
C ALA A 115 -7.20 -4.84 21.35
N ASP A 116 -7.40 -5.90 20.57
CA ASP A 116 -8.61 -6.74 20.54
C ASP A 116 -9.92 -5.95 20.27
N TRP A 117 -9.82 -4.76 19.64
CA TRP A 117 -10.99 -3.98 19.21
C TRP A 117 -11.66 -4.58 17.97
N ILE A 118 -10.88 -5.30 17.16
CA ILE A 118 -11.33 -6.02 15.98
C ILE A 118 -11.08 -7.50 16.26
N ASP A 119 -12.11 -8.20 16.73
CA ASP A 119 -12.01 -9.65 16.86
C ASP A 119 -12.29 -10.28 15.48
N GLU A 120 -11.23 -10.43 14.70
CA GLU A 120 -11.27 -11.16 13.43
C GLU A 120 -11.77 -12.60 13.63
N ASN A 121 -11.61 -13.17 14.83
CA ASN A 121 -12.21 -14.47 15.14
C ASN A 121 -13.73 -14.38 15.34
N LEU A 122 -14.28 -13.30 15.90
CA LEU A 122 -15.72 -13.21 16.15
C LEU A 122 -16.53 -13.13 14.85
N VAL A 123 -15.98 -12.53 13.79
CA VAL A 123 -16.63 -12.46 12.47
C VAL A 123 -16.50 -13.79 11.71
N ILE A 124 -15.34 -14.46 11.81
CA ILE A 124 -15.10 -15.75 11.12
C ILE A 124 -15.83 -16.89 11.85
N THR A 125 -15.78 -16.95 13.17
CA THR A 125 -16.47 -17.98 13.97
C THR A 125 -17.99 -17.86 13.87
N ASN A 126 -18.56 -16.65 13.84
CA ASN A 126 -20.00 -16.50 13.58
C ASN A 126 -20.41 -16.92 12.16
N LYS A 127 -19.52 -16.86 11.16
CA LYS A 127 -19.84 -17.44 9.84
C LYS A 127 -19.77 -18.96 9.85
N LEU A 128 -18.76 -19.54 10.49
CA LEU A 128 -18.61 -21.00 10.56
C LEU A 128 -19.72 -21.69 11.37
N VAL A 129 -20.24 -21.05 12.43
CA VAL A 129 -21.33 -21.59 13.26
C VAL A 129 -22.70 -21.45 12.61
N ASN A 130 -22.89 -20.51 11.68
CA ASN A 130 -24.17 -20.31 10.99
C ASN A 130 -24.25 -21.03 9.63
N ASP A 131 -23.15 -21.64 9.17
CA ASP A 131 -23.07 -22.47 7.96
C ASP A 131 -23.02 -24.00 8.29
N GLU A 132 -23.19 -24.39 9.57
CA GLU A 132 -23.53 -25.75 10.04
C GLU A 132 -25.04 -25.88 10.32
#